data_AF-A0A1H0DII7-F1
#
_entry.id   AF-A0A1H0DII7-F1
#
_cell.length_a   1.000
_cell.length_b   1.000
_cell.length_c   1.000
_cell.angle_alpha   90.00
_cell.angle_beta   90.00
_cell.angle_gamma   90.00
#
_symmetry.space_group_name_H-M   'P 1'
#
loop_
_entity.id
_entity.type
_entity.pdbx_description
1 polymer ?
#
loop_
_entity_poly.entity_id
_entity_poly.type
_entity_poly.pdbx_seq_one_letter_code
_entity_poly.pdbx_strand_id
1 'polypeptide(L)'
;MRNSYLAKENGVSALTLWRPLLGLEDTAIEDVRVEPGHGGRVVVSVRPMARQKNRCGRCRRRSRRYDQGRGRRLWRTLDHGTKPAFLE
;
A
#
# COMPACT_ATOMS: atom_id res chain seq x y z
N MET A 1 -10.12 -15.09 -1.63
CA MET A 1 -9.05 -15.76 -2.40
C MET A 1 -7.72 -15.16 -1.98
N ARG A 2 -6.82 -15.94 -1.35
CA ARG A 2 -5.45 -15.49 -1.05
C ARG A 2 -4.62 -15.55 -2.32
N ASN A 3 -4.01 -14.43 -2.70
CA ASN A 3 -3.25 -14.29 -3.93
C ASN A 3 -2.00 -15.19 -3.89
N SER A 4 -1.82 -16.05 -4.89
CA SER A 4 -0.78 -17.10 -4.94
C SER A 4 0.65 -16.56 -5.13
N TYR A 5 0.82 -15.24 -5.30
CA TYR A 5 2.13 -14.56 -5.46
C TYR A 5 2.92 -14.39 -4.14
N LEU A 6 2.51 -15.03 -3.04
CA LEU A 6 3.15 -14.85 -1.73
C LEU A 6 4.37 -15.76 -1.47
N ALA A 7 4.75 -16.60 -2.43
CA ALA A 7 5.95 -17.42 -2.31
C ALA A 7 7.18 -16.50 -2.18
N LYS A 8 7.98 -16.70 -1.12
CA LYS A 8 9.28 -16.05 -0.98
C LYS A 8 10.29 -16.83 -1.79
N GLU A 9 10.83 -16.23 -2.83
CA GLU A 9 12.02 -16.74 -3.52
C GLU A 9 13.22 -15.89 -3.07
N ASN A 10 14.32 -16.53 -2.68
CA ASN A 10 15.56 -15.85 -2.26
C ASN A 10 15.39 -14.84 -1.09
N GLY A 11 14.41 -15.06 -0.20
CA GLY A 11 14.14 -14.18 0.94
C GLY A 11 13.34 -12.91 0.61
N VAL A 12 13.00 -12.69 -0.66
CA VAL A 12 12.17 -11.58 -1.13
C VAL A 12 10.75 -12.08 -1.35
N SER A 13 9.77 -11.45 -0.70
CA SER A 13 8.37 -11.69 -1.07
C SER A 13 8.00 -10.79 -2.26
N ALA A 14 7.15 -11.25 -3.16
CA ALA A 14 6.66 -10.41 -4.25
C ALA A 14 6.08 -9.08 -3.72
N LEU A 15 5.44 -9.08 -2.55
CA LEU A 15 4.94 -7.87 -1.87
C LEU A 15 6.05 -6.88 -1.50
N THR A 16 7.27 -7.34 -1.21
CA THR A 16 8.39 -6.48 -0.83
C THR A 16 8.87 -5.62 -2.01
N LEU A 17 8.75 -6.13 -3.24
CA LEU A 17 9.14 -5.41 -4.47
C LEU A 17 8.25 -4.20 -4.75
N TRP A 18 6.99 -4.24 -4.33
CA TRP A 18 6.04 -3.16 -4.58
C TRP A 18 6.37 -1.86 -3.84
N ARG A 19 7.11 -1.92 -2.72
CA ARG A 19 7.52 -0.71 -1.99
C ARG A 19 8.44 0.19 -2.82
N PRO A 20 9.61 -0.30 -3.31
CA PRO A 20 10.47 0.54 -4.14
C PRO A 20 9.81 0.90 -5.48
N LEU A 21 9.05 0.00 -6.09
CA LEU A 21 8.37 0.28 -7.38
C LEU A 21 7.39 1.45 -7.31
N LEU A 22 6.73 1.63 -6.17
CA LEU A 22 5.76 2.71 -5.94
C LEU A 22 6.34 3.90 -5.16
N GLY A 23 7.65 3.92 -4.89
CA GLY A 23 8.30 4.99 -4.11
C GLY A 23 7.77 5.10 -2.68
N LEU A 24 7.30 3.99 -2.09
CA LEU A 24 6.69 4.00 -0.77
C LEU A 24 7.73 3.94 0.34
N GLU A 25 7.82 5.02 1.08
CA GLU A 25 8.58 5.07 2.32
C GLU A 25 7.68 4.76 3.53
N ASP A 26 8.27 4.13 4.55
CA ASP A 26 7.63 4.01 5.86
C ASP A 26 6.25 3.32 5.89
N THR A 27 6.00 2.54 4.85
CA THR A 27 4.70 1.95 4.54
C THR A 27 4.86 0.45 4.42
N ALA A 28 4.00 -0.30 5.09
CA ALA A 28 3.89 -1.74 4.91
C ALA A 28 2.83 -2.06 3.85
N ILE A 29 3.14 -3.06 3.02
CA ILE A 29 2.23 -3.60 2.02
C ILE A 29 1.59 -4.84 2.62
N GLU A 30 0.26 -4.88 2.58
CA GLU A 30 -0.55 -5.93 3.16
C GLU A 30 -1.11 -6.86 2.08
N ASP A 31 -1.46 -6.29 0.93
CA ASP A 31 -1.98 -7.03 -0.22
C ASP A 31 -1.74 -6.24 -1.51
N VAL A 32 -1.71 -6.95 -2.63
CA VAL A 32 -1.73 -6.37 -3.98
C VAL A 32 -2.73 -7.16 -4.79
N ARG A 33 -3.70 -6.45 -5.38
CA ARG A 33 -4.70 -7.06 -6.26
C ARG A 33 -4.85 -6.27 -7.55
N VAL A 34 -5.17 -6.99 -8.62
CA VAL A 34 -5.60 -6.39 -9.87
C VAL A 34 -7.11 -6.51 -9.93
N GLU A 35 -7.79 -5.37 -9.92
CA GLU A 35 -9.24 -5.34 -10.06
C GLU A 35 -9.63 -5.31 -11.54
N PRO A 36 -10.64 -6.11 -11.95
CA PRO A 36 -11.10 -6.17 -13.33
C PRO A 36 -11.81 -4.86 -13.74
N GLY A 37 -11.87 -4.60 -15.05
CA GLY A 37 -12.48 -3.41 -15.64
C GLY A 37 -11.81 -3.04 -16.96
N HIS A 38 -12.29 -1.98 -17.62
CA HIS A 38 -11.69 -1.50 -18.87
C HIS A 38 -10.25 -1.00 -18.60
N GLY A 39 -9.25 -1.76 -19.06
CA GLY A 39 -7.82 -1.54 -18.78
C GLY A 39 -7.28 -2.17 -17.48
N GLY A 40 -8.16 -2.50 -16.53
CA GLY A 40 -7.83 -3.03 -15.20
C GLY A 40 -7.04 -2.06 -14.32
N ARG A 41 -7.13 -2.19 -12.99
CA ARG A 41 -6.39 -1.33 -12.05
C ARG A 41 -5.66 -2.14 -10.99
N VAL A 42 -4.49 -1.65 -10.59
CA VAL A 42 -3.74 -2.21 -9.46
C VAL A 42 -4.19 -1.50 -8.18
N VAL A 43 -4.58 -2.26 -7.16
CA VAL A 43 -4.84 -1.73 -5.83
C VAL A 43 -3.88 -2.38 -4.84
N VAL A 44 -3.13 -1.55 -4.14
CA VAL A 44 -2.17 -1.97 -3.12
C VAL A 44 -2.71 -1.57 -1.76
N SER A 45 -3.06 -2.57 -0.95
CA SER A 45 -3.45 -2.35 0.43
C SER A 45 -2.21 -2.06 1.26
N VAL A 46 -2.19 -0.89 1.89
CA VAL A 46 -1.06 -0.37 2.63
C VAL A 46 -1.44 -0.01 4.06
N ARG A 47 -0.43 0.10 4.92
CA ARG A 47 -0.56 0.76 6.22
C ARG A 47 0.74 1.46 6.61
N PRO A 48 0.69 2.47 7.47
CA PRO A 48 1.90 2.99 8.11
C PRO A 48 2.63 1.87 8.87
N MET A 49 3.96 1.89 8.82
CA MET A 49 4.77 1.02 9.68
C MET A 49 4.48 1.29 11.17
N ALA A 50 4.75 0.31 12.04
CA ALA A 50 4.44 0.45 13.47
C ALA A 50 5.07 1.70 14.11
N ARG A 51 6.32 2.03 13.72
CA ARG A 51 7.05 3.24 14.17
C ARG A 51 6.41 4.57 13.75
N GLN A 52 5.54 4.52 12.75
CA GLN A 52 4.86 5.67 12.14
C GLN A 52 3.47 5.92 12.75
N LYS A 53 2.94 4.95 13.49
CA LYS A 53 1.65 5.08 14.16
C LYS A 53 1.69 6.24 15.17
N ASN A 54 0.55 6.86 15.41
CA ASN A 54 0.39 7.93 16.42
C ASN A 54 1.30 9.15 16.17
N ARG A 55 1.55 9.54 14.91
CA ARG A 55 2.36 10.72 14.54
C ARG A 55 1.71 11.59 13.47
N CYS A 56 1.65 12.91 13.72
CA CYS A 56 0.92 13.82 12.84
C CYS A 56 1.48 13.73 11.41
N GLY A 57 0.59 13.57 10.42
CA GLY A 57 0.99 13.45 9.00
C GLY A 57 1.71 14.69 8.46
N ARG A 58 1.58 15.85 9.12
CA ARG A 58 2.27 17.11 8.76
C ARG A 58 3.54 17.33 9.60
N CYS A 59 3.40 17.42 10.92
CA CYS A 59 4.51 17.83 11.82
C CYS A 59 5.18 16.68 12.58
N ARG A 60 4.71 15.43 12.41
CA ARG A 60 5.34 14.20 12.93
C ARG A 60 5.41 14.06 14.47
N ARG A 61 4.95 15.06 15.23
CA ARG A 61 4.79 14.98 16.69
C ARG A 61 3.85 13.85 17.09
N ARG A 62 4.11 13.23 18.24
CA ARG A 62 3.24 12.18 18.80
C ARG A 62 1.82 12.73 19.00
N SER A 63 0.83 12.07 18.42
CA SER A 63 -0.60 12.34 18.59
C SER A 63 -1.30 11.02 18.89
N ARG A 64 -1.98 10.95 20.04
CA ARG A 64 -2.51 9.68 20.59
C ARG A 64 -3.65 9.08 19.75
N ARG A 65 -4.32 9.87 18.91
CA ARG A 65 -5.52 9.44 18.18
C ARG A 65 -5.56 10.06 16.79
N TYR A 66 -6.01 9.26 15.82
CA TYR A 66 -6.50 9.73 14.52
C TYR A 66 -7.98 9.42 14.44
N ASP A 67 -8.74 10.29 13.79
CA ASP A 67 -10.02 9.87 13.25
C ASP A 67 -9.75 8.76 12.22
N GLN A 68 -10.34 7.58 12.45
CA GLN A 68 -10.19 6.45 11.54
C GLN A 68 -11.01 6.64 10.25
N GLY A 69 -11.86 7.67 10.21
CA GLY A 69 -12.73 7.95 9.08
C GLY A 69 -13.69 6.79 8.82
N ARG A 70 -14.15 6.68 7.57
CA ARG A 70 -15.13 5.68 7.13
C ARG A 70 -14.47 4.41 6.53
N GLY A 71 -13.28 4.05 7.01
CA GLY A 71 -12.52 2.90 6.51
C GLY A 71 -11.46 3.27 5.46
N ARG A 72 -11.06 2.28 4.64
CA ARG A 72 -10.01 2.45 3.63
C ARG A 72 -10.43 3.42 2.53
N ARG A 73 -9.50 4.27 2.12
CA ARG A 73 -9.69 5.28 1.07
C ARG A 73 -8.76 4.95 -0.08
N LEU A 74 -9.23 5.07 -1.32
CA LEU A 74 -8.40 4.88 -2.50
C LEU A 74 -7.67 6.18 -2.85
N TRP A 75 -6.35 6.13 -2.89
CA TRP A 75 -5.48 7.25 -3.24
C TRP A 75 -4.76 6.95 -4.54
N ARG A 76 -4.68 7.94 -5.43
CA ARG A 76 -3.91 7.80 -6.67
C ARG A 76 -2.41 7.73 -6.36
N THR A 77 -1.69 6.85 -7.04
CA THR A 77 -0.22 6.78 -7.02
C THR A 77 0.31 6.65 -8.46
N LEU A 78 1.63 6.49 -8.60
CA LEU A 78 2.31 6.24 -9.87
C LEU A 78 1.72 5.02 -10.58
N ASP A 79 1.37 5.18 -11.85
CA ASP A 79 0.89 4.10 -12.71
C ASP A 79 1.91 2.98 -12.81
N HIS A 80 1.43 1.74 -12.74
CA HIS A 80 2.28 0.59 -12.92
C HIS A 80 2.26 0.18 -14.40
N GLY A 81 3.17 0.76 -15.18
CA GLY A 81 3.20 0.59 -16.63
C GLY A 81 1.96 1.21 -17.27
N THR A 82 1.18 0.42 -18.00
CA THR A 82 -0.08 0.88 -18.63
C THR A 82 -1.29 0.83 -17.71
N LYS A 83 -1.11 0.35 -16.46
CA LYS A 83 -2.22 0.17 -15.53
C LYS A 83 -2.26 1.26 -14.48
N PRO A 84 -3.44 1.90 -14.29
CA PRO A 84 -3.64 2.80 -13.17
C PRO A 84 -3.43 2.06 -11.83
N ALA A 85 -2.65 2.65 -10.92
CA ALA A 85 -2.44 2.12 -9.58
C ALA A 85 -3.05 3.01 -8.48
N PHE A 86 -3.45 2.37 -7.38
CA PHE A 86 -4.06 3.02 -6.22
C PHE A 86 -3.54 2.41 -4.92
N LEU A 87 -3.51 3.22 -3.86
CA LEU A 87 -3.20 2.81 -2.48
C LEU A 87 -4.46 2.85 -1.64
N GLU A 88 -4.60 1.92 -0.67
CA GLU A 88 -5.73 1.91 0.27
C GLU A 88 -5.39 1.48 1.70
#